data_AF-A0A7C4VXK1-F1
#
_entry.id   AF-A0A7C4VXK1-F1
#
_cell.length_a   1.000
_cell.length_b   1.000
_cell.length_c   1.000
_cell.angle_alpha   90.00
_cell.angle_beta   90.00
_cell.angle_gamma   90.00
#
_symmetry.space_group_name_H-M   'P 1'
#
loop_
_entity.id
_entity.type
_entity.pdbx_description
1 polymer ?
#
loop_
_entity_poly.entity_id
_entity_poly.type
_entity_poly.pdbx_seq_one_letter_code
_entity_poly.pdbx_strand_id
1 'polypeptide(L)'
;MVVREEGIKQRLKELDEILQELSKYRQVSRAEVDSNLSQRWIIERGLIAAASVIFDIADHILAGHFGYYAETYESSLAELRDKRVISDNLYSQMKGLGGFRNIL
;
A
#
# COMPACT_ATOMS: atom_id res chain seq x y z
N MET A 1 -21.46 -3.31 1.72
CA MET A 1 -20.85 -1.98 1.96
C MET A 1 -21.04 -1.15 0.69
N VAL A 2 -21.13 0.19 0.74
CA VAL A 2 -21.24 1.02 -0.48
C VAL A 2 -19.91 1.75 -0.67
N VAL A 3 -19.36 1.78 -1.88
CA VAL A 3 -18.16 2.58 -2.17
C VAL A 3 -18.44 4.05 -1.86
N ARG A 4 -17.63 4.62 -0.98
CA ARG A 4 -17.58 6.06 -0.72
C ARG A 4 -16.35 6.65 -1.40
N GLU A 5 -16.57 7.37 -2.49
CA GLU A 5 -15.51 8.00 -3.28
C GLU A 5 -14.65 8.96 -2.44
N GLU A 6 -15.29 9.80 -1.63
CA GLU A 6 -14.58 10.73 -0.72
C GLU A 6 -13.68 10.00 0.28
N GLY A 7 -14.10 8.81 0.73
CA GLY A 7 -13.27 7.98 1.61
C GLY A 7 -12.04 7.39 0.94
N ILE A 8 -12.10 7.14 -0.37
CA ILE A 8 -10.95 6.71 -1.18
C ILE A 8 -10.02 7.89 -1.42
N LYS A 9 -10.56 9.05 -1.84
CA LYS A 9 -9.76 10.28 -2.07
C LYS A 9 -8.98 10.68 -0.83
N GLN A 10 -9.61 10.62 0.35
CA GLN A 10 -8.93 10.95 1.60
C GLN A 10 -7.76 9.99 1.89
N ARG A 11 -7.92 8.69 1.64
CA ARG A 11 -6.85 7.70 1.79
C ARG A 11 -5.73 7.88 0.77
N LEU A 12 -6.07 8.24 -0.48
CA LEU A 12 -5.06 8.58 -1.48
C LEU A 12 -4.24 9.80 -1.05
N LYS A 13 -4.87 10.82 -0.48
CA LYS A 13 -4.17 11.97 0.08
C LYS A 13 -3.24 11.57 1.24
N GLU A 14 -3.70 10.70 2.14
CA GLU A 14 -2.87 10.15 3.21
C GLU A 14 -1.67 9.36 2.65
N LEU A 15 -1.88 8.57 1.60
CA LEU A 15 -0.80 7.88 0.91
C LEU A 15 0.23 8.86 0.34
N ASP A 16 -0.20 9.95 -0.30
CA ASP A 16 0.69 10.99 -0.82
C ASP A 16 1.52 11.63 0.30
N GLU A 17 0.92 11.93 1.46
CA GLU A 17 1.61 12.48 2.62
C GLU A 17 2.69 11.51 3.15
N ILE A 18 2.37 10.21 3.24
CA ILE A 18 3.33 9.17 3.64
C ILE A 18 4.48 9.07 2.64
N LEU A 19 4.18 9.04 1.33
CA LEU A 19 5.18 8.97 0.27
C LEU A 19 6.08 10.20 0.25
N GLN A 20 5.54 11.38 0.54
CA GLN A 20 6.31 12.61 0.67
C GLN A 20 7.32 12.51 1.83
N GLU A 21 6.92 11.98 2.99
CA GLU A 21 7.85 11.76 4.11
C GLU A 21 8.91 10.71 3.79
N LEU A 22 8.53 9.57 3.18
CA LEU A 22 9.48 8.53 2.74
C LEU A 22 10.47 9.04 1.70
N SER A 23 10.06 9.96 0.82
CA SER A 23 10.91 10.51 -0.23
C SER A 23 12.17 11.21 0.31
N LYS A 24 12.11 11.72 1.55
CA LYS A 24 13.25 12.35 2.25
C LYS A 24 14.41 11.37 2.48
N TYR A 25 14.12 10.07 2.50
CA TYR A 25 15.08 9.00 2.74
C TYR A 25 15.52 8.29 1.45
N ARG A 26 15.08 8.75 0.27
CA ARG A 26 15.32 8.07 -1.02
C ARG A 26 16.80 7.92 -1.39
N GLN A 27 17.66 8.81 -0.88
CA GLN A 27 19.10 8.81 -1.16
C GLN A 27 19.93 8.12 -0.06
N VAL A 28 19.28 7.65 1.01
CA VAL A 28 19.98 6.99 2.12
C VAL A 28 20.43 5.61 1.67
N SER A 29 21.71 5.31 1.83
CA SER A 29 22.28 4.02 1.50
C SER A 29 21.85 2.96 2.51
N ARG A 30 21.89 1.69 2.11
CA ARG A 30 21.58 0.58 3.01
C ARG A 30 22.48 0.57 4.25
N ALA A 31 23.76 0.86 4.10
CA ALA A 31 24.70 0.91 5.22
C ALA A 31 24.32 2.00 6.25
N GLU A 32 23.84 3.15 5.77
CA GLU A 32 23.34 4.22 6.65
C GLU A 32 22.07 3.78 7.41
N VAL A 33 21.12 3.14 6.72
CA VAL A 33 19.91 2.58 7.35
C VAL A 33 20.26 1.55 8.42
N ASP A 34 21.19 0.64 8.13
CA ASP A 34 21.60 -0.42 9.08
C ASP A 34 22.33 0.16 10.31
N SER A 35 23.05 1.29 10.13
CA SER A 35 23.80 1.97 11.20
C SER A 35 22.96 2.90 12.07
N ASN A 36 21.75 3.27 11.64
CA ASN A 36 20.88 4.23 12.33
C ASN A 36 19.48 3.65 12.58
N LEU A 37 19.30 3.10 13.79
CA LEU A 37 18.05 2.45 14.21
C LEU A 37 16.83 3.37 14.06
N SER A 38 16.96 4.65 14.41
CA SER A 38 15.86 5.61 14.32
C SER A 38 15.42 5.84 12.88
N GLN A 39 16.38 6.01 11.96
CA GLN A 39 16.07 6.14 10.53
C GLN A 39 15.44 4.87 9.97
N ARG A 40 15.98 3.70 10.33
CA ARG A 40 15.42 2.41 9.93
C ARG A 40 13.96 2.29 10.34
N TRP A 41 13.63 2.58 11.60
CA TRP A 41 12.25 2.54 12.08
C TRP A 41 11.32 3.50 11.35
N ILE A 42 11.78 4.71 11.05
CA ILE A 42 10.98 5.68 10.29
C ILE A 42 10.66 5.13 8.89
N ILE A 43 11.67 4.58 8.20
CA ILE A 43 11.50 4.02 6.85
C ILE A 43 10.58 2.80 6.89
N GLU A 44 10.85 1.82 7.76
CA GLU A 44 10.04 0.61 7.90
C GLU A 44 8.58 0.96 8.25
N ARG A 45 8.37 1.86 9.22
CA ARG A 45 7.03 2.28 9.63
C ARG A 45 6.28 3.03 8.53
N GLY A 46 6.96 3.90 7.79
CA GLY A 46 6.35 4.58 6.65
C GLY A 46 5.96 3.61 5.53
N LEU A 47 6.78 2.60 5.26
CA LEU A 47 6.49 1.56 4.26
C LEU A 47 5.29 0.69 4.67
N ILE A 48 5.23 0.28 5.94
CA ILE A 48 4.07 -0.44 6.50
C ILE A 48 2.80 0.42 6.39
N ALA A 49 2.88 1.72 6.70
CA ALA A 49 1.75 2.63 6.63
C ALA A 49 1.25 2.76 5.18
N ALA A 50 2.14 3.03 4.22
CA ALA A 50 1.79 3.12 2.80
C ALA A 50 1.12 1.82 2.29
N ALA A 51 1.69 0.66 2.61
CA ALA A 51 1.11 -0.63 2.23
C ALA A 51 -0.27 -0.83 2.84
N SER A 52 -0.47 -0.46 4.10
CA SER A 52 -1.77 -0.58 4.79
C SER A 52 -2.83 0.28 4.12
N VAL A 53 -2.53 1.54 3.79
CA VAL A 53 -3.46 2.44 3.09
C VAL A 53 -3.88 1.87 1.73
N ILE A 54 -2.93 1.29 0.99
CA ILE A 54 -3.20 0.62 -0.28
C ILE A 54 -4.20 -0.53 -0.10
N PHE A 55 -3.99 -1.39 0.89
CA PHE A 55 -4.90 -2.52 1.14
C PHE A 55 -6.27 -2.08 1.63
N ASP A 56 -6.35 -1.05 2.47
CA ASP A 56 -7.62 -0.48 2.92
C ASP A 56 -8.44 0.07 1.75
N ILE A 57 -7.78 0.72 0.77
CA ILE A 57 -8.43 1.18 -0.46
C ILE A 57 -8.91 -0.03 -1.28
N ALA A 58 -8.07 -1.05 -1.43
CA ALA A 58 -8.41 -2.24 -2.20
C ALA A 58 -9.64 -2.95 -1.63
N ASP A 59 -9.65 -3.20 -0.33
CA ASP A 59 -10.75 -3.87 0.36
C ASP A 59 -12.03 -3.03 0.32
N HIS A 60 -11.93 -1.70 0.45
CA HIS A 60 -13.09 -0.81 0.34
C HIS A 60 -13.71 -0.83 -1.07
N ILE A 61 -12.89 -0.89 -2.12
CA ILE A 61 -13.38 -1.03 -3.50
C ILE A 61 -13.99 -2.41 -3.72
N LEU A 62 -13.30 -3.48 -3.34
CA LEU A 62 -13.75 -4.86 -3.52
C LEU A 62 -15.07 -5.13 -2.79
N ALA A 63 -15.14 -4.79 -1.51
CA ALA A 63 -16.34 -4.99 -0.71
C ALA A 63 -17.47 -4.04 -1.11
N GLY A 64 -17.12 -2.80 -1.48
CA GLY A 64 -18.09 -1.74 -1.75
C GLY A 64 -18.73 -1.81 -3.13
N HIS A 65 -17.99 -2.24 -4.15
CA HIS A 65 -18.45 -2.28 -5.55
C HIS A 65 -18.75 -3.69 -6.02
N PHE A 66 -17.93 -4.65 -5.61
CA PHE A 66 -18.00 -6.03 -6.11
C PHE A 66 -18.60 -7.00 -5.09
N GLY A 67 -18.83 -6.57 -3.84
CA GLY A 67 -19.26 -7.45 -2.76
C GLY A 67 -18.26 -8.57 -2.44
N TYR A 68 -17.00 -8.37 -2.81
CA TYR A 68 -15.94 -9.35 -2.67
C TYR A 68 -15.07 -9.02 -1.45
N TYR A 69 -14.66 -10.06 -0.72
CA TYR A 69 -13.81 -9.94 0.46
C TYR A 69 -12.61 -10.85 0.28
N ALA A 70 -11.44 -10.25 0.11
CA ALA A 70 -10.20 -10.98 -0.07
C ALA A 70 -9.75 -11.61 1.25
N GLU A 71 -9.20 -12.83 1.19
CA GLU A 71 -8.65 -13.50 2.37
C GLU A 71 -7.25 -13.02 2.72
N THR A 72 -6.52 -12.49 1.73
CA THR A 72 -5.14 -12.00 1.87
C THR A 72 -4.93 -10.70 1.11
N TYR A 73 -3.92 -9.95 1.53
CA TYR A 73 -3.47 -8.75 0.83
C TYR A 73 -3.05 -8.98 -0.62
N GLU A 74 -2.44 -10.13 -0.94
CA GLU A 74 -2.09 -10.42 -2.32
C GLU A 74 -3.29 -10.81 -3.17
N SER A 75 -4.26 -11.51 -2.58
CA SER A 75 -5.52 -11.78 -3.27
C SER A 75 -6.30 -10.50 -3.54
N SER A 76 -6.27 -9.48 -2.67
CA SER A 76 -6.98 -8.23 -2.94
C SER A 76 -6.39 -7.49 -4.15
N LEU A 77 -5.06 -7.43 -4.28
CA LEU A 77 -4.41 -6.85 -5.47
C LEU A 77 -4.69 -7.63 -6.75
N ALA A 78 -4.67 -8.97 -6.68
CA ALA A 78 -4.99 -9.81 -7.83
C ALA A 78 -6.44 -9.59 -8.30
N GLU A 79 -7.39 -9.50 -7.37
CA GLU A 79 -8.80 -9.28 -7.65
C GLU A 79 -9.06 -7.89 -8.23
N LEU A 80 -8.40 -6.84 -7.71
CA LEU A 80 -8.48 -5.51 -8.32
C LEU A 80 -8.05 -5.54 -9.80
N ARG A 81 -7.02 -6.32 -10.13
CA ARG A 81 -6.55 -6.49 -11.50
C ARG A 81 -7.54 -7.30 -12.34
N ASP A 82 -8.08 -8.39 -11.81
CA ASP A 82 -9.07 -9.23 -12.50
C ASP A 82 -10.36 -8.47 -12.81
N LYS A 83 -10.77 -7.58 -11.90
CA LYS A 83 -11.90 -6.66 -12.09
C LYS A 83 -11.54 -5.39 -12.89
N ARG A 84 -10.30 -5.27 -13.38
CA ARG A 84 -9.77 -4.15 -14.18
C ARG A 84 -9.84 -2.79 -13.48
N VAL A 85 -9.81 -2.77 -12.15
CA VAL A 85 -9.68 -1.54 -11.36
C VAL A 85 -8.26 -0.99 -11.46
N ILE A 86 -7.27 -1.88 -11.45
CA ILE A 86 -5.86 -1.56 -11.72
C ILE A 86 -5.40 -2.27 -12.99
N SER A 87 -4.40 -1.69 -13.66
CA SER A 87 -3.80 -2.30 -14.84
C SER A 87 -2.89 -3.48 -14.48
N ASP A 88 -2.65 -4.38 -15.44
CA ASP A 88 -1.68 -5.48 -15.27
C ASP A 88 -0.27 -4.96 -14.94
N ASN A 89 0.11 -3.82 -15.50
CA ASN A 89 1.41 -3.18 -15.21
C ASN A 89 1.50 -2.73 -13.75
N LEU A 90 0.48 -2.03 -13.25
CA LEU A 90 0.45 -1.59 -11.86
C LEU A 90 0.43 -2.78 -10.89
N TYR A 91 -0.38 -3.81 -11.19
CA TYR A 91 -0.37 -5.05 -10.43
C TYR A 91 1.02 -5.70 -10.38
N SER A 92 1.72 -5.78 -11.51
CA SER A 92 3.07 -6.34 -11.56
C SER A 92 4.08 -5.54 -10.71
N GLN A 93 3.91 -4.23 -10.60
CA GLN A 93 4.77 -3.38 -9.77
C GLN A 93 4.45 -3.52 -8.26
N MET A 94 3.21 -3.82 -7.92
CA MET A 94 2.75 -3.98 -6.53
C MET A 94 2.83 -5.43 -6.03
N LYS A 95 3.03 -6.40 -6.92
CA LYS A 95 3.12 -7.81 -6.57
C LYS A 95 4.23 -8.05 -5.53
N GLY A 96 3.88 -8.69 -4.43
CA GLY A 96 4.80 -8.95 -3.31
C GLY A 96 4.71 -7.91 -2.20
N LEU A 97 3.94 -6.82 -2.37
CA LEU A 97 3.72 -5.80 -1.34
C LEU A 97 3.05 -6.40 -0.10
N GLY A 98 2.13 -7.35 -0.26
CA GLY A 98 1.44 -8.00 0.85
C GLY A 98 2.41 -8.85 1.67
N GLY A 99 3.29 -9.58 0.99
CA GLY A 99 4.37 -10.32 1.65
C GLY A 99 5.38 -9.40 2.33
N PHE A 100 5.78 -8.31 1.65
CA PHE A 100 6.71 -7.32 2.18
C PHE A 100 6.19 -6.67 3.48
N ARG A 101 4.92 -6.25 3.50
CA ARG A 101 4.28 -5.70 4.70
C ARG A 101 4.30 -6.67 5.89
N ASN A 102 4.22 -7.97 5.66
CA ASN A 102 4.23 -8.98 6.72
C ASN A 102 5.64 -9.31 7.26
N ILE A 103 6.68 -8.93 6.52
CA ILE A 103 8.09 -9.15 6.91
C ILE A 103 8.63 -7.95 7.69
N LEU A 104 8.19 -6.74 7.36
CA LEU A 104 8.50 -5.50 8.08
C LEU A 104 7.83 -5.46 9.45
#